data_AF-A0A2V7HDX5-F1
#
_entry.id   AF-A0A2V7HDX5-F1
#
_cell.length_a   1.000
_cell.length_b   1.000
_cell.length_c   1.000
_cell.angle_alpha   90.00
_cell.angle_beta   90.00
_cell.angle_gamma   90.00
#
_symmetry.space_group_name_H-M   'P 1'
#
loop_
_entity.id
_entity.type
_entity.pdbx_description
1 polymer ?
#
loop_
_entity_poly.entity_id
_entity_poly.type
_entity_poly.pdbx_seq_one_letter_code
_entity_poly.pdbx_strand_id
1 'polypeptide(L)'
;MGIEVVFKHFWLAFVVVTIINARYWWAGVQGRIRAQPELEAGYRRLYRGYLFWGNVPWLLMGAGVLSGQVQWMFDFLQPRSGNPYVLAWWWAMAALLALGTVWMLWGGGAETLARHPGFALVPQWPASKLRWLWLGLVAWNVTIALVFIWSPTSGGTAPVPLPVEWIPVLFPVLFVALWCLMGFLLAWIGGWAVLARQYPARPGVDGRRFSFRSARLGGVSYGGCLILTVNAAGLRIAALPLFRSGHPPLFIPWGDVAVTIGRAWIFHWVELTFARCPGQTFRIARRLAEALAQESGGRLRLPSPA
;
A
#
# COMPACT_ATOMS: atom_id res chain seq x y z
N MET A 1 9.22 -26.63 -18.09
CA MET A 1 9.44 -26.96 -16.66
C MET A 1 9.36 -25.73 -15.74
N GLY A 2 10.00 -24.58 -16.05
CA GLY A 2 10.00 -23.42 -15.14
C GLY A 2 8.66 -22.69 -14.95
N ILE A 3 7.87 -22.47 -16.01
CA ILE A 3 6.66 -21.63 -15.94
C ILE A 3 5.48 -22.28 -15.21
N GLU A 4 5.35 -23.61 -15.35
CA GLU A 4 4.29 -24.40 -14.71
C GLU A 4 4.45 -24.42 -13.18
N VAL A 5 5.70 -24.49 -12.70
CA VAL A 5 6.01 -24.37 -11.27
C VAL A 5 5.62 -23.00 -10.74
N VAL A 6 5.87 -21.92 -11.50
CA VAL A 6 5.46 -20.56 -11.12
C VAL A 6 3.94 -20.47 -11.00
N PHE A 7 3.19 -20.99 -11.97
CA PHE A 7 1.72 -20.96 -11.92
C PHE A 7 1.13 -21.79 -10.77
N LYS A 8 1.70 -22.96 -10.50
CA LYS A 8 1.29 -23.84 -9.38
C LYS A 8 1.48 -23.19 -8.00
N HIS A 9 2.45 -22.27 -7.88
CA HIS A 9 2.84 -21.68 -6.59
C HIS A 9 2.50 -20.20 -6.47
N PHE A 10 1.90 -19.57 -7.49
CA PHE A 10 1.65 -18.13 -7.48
C PHE A 10 0.76 -17.68 -6.31
N TRP A 11 -0.12 -18.54 -5.81
CA TRP A 11 -0.93 -18.26 -4.61
C TRP A 11 -0.07 -17.94 -3.36
N LEU A 12 1.16 -18.48 -3.28
CA LEU A 12 2.11 -18.16 -2.20
C LEU A 12 2.52 -16.68 -2.23
N ALA A 13 2.51 -16.03 -3.39
CA ALA A 13 2.82 -14.61 -3.48
C ALA A 13 1.82 -13.78 -2.63
N PHE A 14 0.53 -14.13 -2.66
CA PHE A 14 -0.49 -13.46 -1.84
C PHE A 14 -0.33 -13.74 -0.34
N VAL A 15 0.10 -14.95 0.02
CA VAL A 15 0.44 -15.28 1.42
C VAL A 15 1.63 -14.46 1.90
N VAL A 16 2.70 -14.40 1.10
CA VAL A 16 3.89 -13.60 1.41
C VAL A 16 3.56 -12.12 1.52
N VAL A 17 2.76 -11.58 0.59
CA VAL A 17 2.30 -10.18 0.63
C VAL A 17 1.47 -9.92 1.89
N THR A 18 0.56 -10.81 2.27
CA THR A 18 -0.22 -10.71 3.51
C THR A 18 0.70 -10.65 4.73
N ILE A 19 1.72 -11.51 4.81
CA ILE A 19 2.68 -11.52 5.93
C ILE A 19 3.52 -10.24 5.97
N ILE A 20 4.03 -9.79 4.82
CA ILE A 20 4.81 -8.54 4.71
C ILE A 20 3.98 -7.34 5.16
N ASN A 21 2.73 -7.23 4.69
CA ASN A 21 1.80 -6.17 5.08
C ASN A 21 1.53 -6.17 6.58
N ALA A 22 1.26 -7.35 7.15
CA ALA A 22 1.04 -7.51 8.58
C ALA A 22 2.25 -7.03 9.40
N ARG A 23 3.46 -7.43 9.00
CA ARG A 23 4.72 -7.01 9.65
C ARG A 23 4.96 -5.51 9.51
N TYR A 24 4.72 -4.95 8.33
CA TYR A 24 4.86 -3.52 8.08
C TYR A 24 3.93 -2.70 8.99
N TRP A 25 2.65 -3.07 9.10
CA TRP A 25 1.71 -2.37 9.99
C TRP A 25 2.03 -2.60 11.46
N TRP A 26 2.43 -3.82 11.84
CA TRP A 26 2.86 -4.13 13.20
C TRP A 26 4.03 -3.25 13.63
N ALA A 27 5.04 -3.09 12.77
CA ALA A 27 6.16 -2.18 13.00
C ALA A 27 5.68 -0.72 13.12
N GLY A 28 4.73 -0.30 12.27
CA GLY A 28 4.15 1.04 12.26
C GLY A 28 3.38 1.41 13.53
N VAL A 29 2.84 0.44 14.27
CA VAL A 29 2.07 0.70 15.52
C VAL A 29 2.92 0.59 16.79
N GLN A 30 4.17 0.10 16.72
CA GLN A 30 5.04 -0.06 17.90
C GLN A 30 5.30 1.26 18.65
N GLY A 31 5.32 2.38 17.95
CA GLY A 31 5.45 3.70 18.58
C GLY A 31 4.23 4.06 19.44
N ARG A 32 3.02 3.69 18.99
CA ARG A 32 1.78 3.92 19.72
C ARG A 32 1.64 2.99 20.91
N ILE A 33 1.97 1.72 20.74
CA ILE A 33 1.96 0.74 21.84
C ILE A 33 2.90 1.18 22.96
N ARG A 34 4.09 1.71 22.62
CA ARG A 34 5.01 2.25 23.63
C ARG A 34 4.47 3.49 24.35
N ALA A 35 3.68 4.32 23.67
CA ALA A 35 3.08 5.50 24.28
C ALA A 35 1.81 5.16 25.11
N GLN A 36 1.07 4.13 24.70
CA GLN A 36 -0.19 3.67 25.30
C GLN A 36 -0.18 2.12 25.36
N PRO A 37 0.45 1.53 26.39
CA PRO A 37 0.60 0.08 26.52
C PRO A 37 -0.74 -0.67 26.54
N GLU A 38 -1.81 -0.04 27.01
CA GLU A 38 -3.16 -0.60 27.07
C GLU A 38 -3.73 -0.99 25.70
N LEU A 39 -3.23 -0.39 24.61
CA LEU A 39 -3.67 -0.71 23.25
C LEU A 39 -3.00 -1.98 22.67
N GLU A 40 -1.96 -2.51 23.31
CA GLU A 40 -1.19 -3.62 22.77
C GLU A 40 -2.06 -4.86 22.50
N ALA A 41 -2.91 -5.22 23.45
CA ALA A 41 -3.77 -6.40 23.33
C ALA A 41 -4.69 -6.32 22.11
N GLY A 42 -5.25 -5.13 21.84
CA GLY A 42 -6.10 -4.89 20.67
C GLY A 42 -5.32 -4.95 19.36
N TYR A 43 -4.15 -4.28 19.26
CA TYR A 43 -3.30 -4.40 18.08
C TYR A 43 -2.84 -5.83 17.82
N ARG A 44 -2.50 -6.59 18.88
CA ARG A 44 -2.06 -7.98 18.75
C ARG A 44 -3.20 -8.89 18.26
N ARG A 45 -4.43 -8.63 18.72
CA ARG A 45 -5.64 -9.32 18.22
C ARG A 45 -5.87 -9.02 16.73
N LEU A 46 -5.78 -7.75 16.32
CA LEU A 46 -5.91 -7.35 14.91
C LEU A 46 -4.81 -7.96 14.04
N TYR A 47 -3.57 -7.99 14.51
CA TYR A 47 -2.44 -8.61 13.84
C TYR A 47 -2.64 -10.10 13.59
N ARG A 48 -3.00 -10.85 14.64
CA ARG A 48 -3.26 -12.29 14.53
C ARG A 48 -4.49 -12.58 13.65
N GLY A 49 -5.55 -11.80 13.83
CA GLY A 49 -6.77 -11.92 13.04
C GLY A 49 -6.51 -11.69 11.55
N TYR A 50 -5.76 -10.65 11.19
CA TYR A 50 -5.40 -10.36 9.80
C TYR A 50 -4.55 -11.48 9.18
N LEU A 51 -3.55 -12.00 9.91
CA LEU A 51 -2.73 -13.11 9.43
C LEU A 51 -3.52 -14.40 9.26
N PHE A 52 -4.47 -14.68 10.14
CA PHE A 52 -5.29 -15.89 10.03
C PHE A 52 -6.32 -15.75 8.91
N TRP A 53 -7.25 -14.81 9.06
CA TRP A 53 -8.39 -14.65 8.13
C TRP A 53 -7.96 -14.18 6.74
N GLY A 54 -6.93 -13.34 6.65
CA GLY A 54 -6.41 -12.84 5.38
C GLY A 54 -5.73 -13.91 4.52
N ASN A 55 -5.33 -15.04 5.11
CA ASN A 55 -4.68 -16.13 4.37
C ASN A 55 -5.62 -17.30 4.01
N VAL A 56 -6.80 -17.41 4.62
CA VAL A 56 -7.80 -18.46 4.31
C VAL A 56 -8.07 -18.60 2.81
N PRO A 57 -8.39 -17.54 2.03
CA PRO A 57 -8.61 -17.66 0.59
C PRO A 57 -7.44 -18.27 -0.17
N TRP A 58 -6.22 -17.83 0.14
CA TRP A 58 -5.02 -18.22 -0.58
C TRP A 58 -4.61 -19.65 -0.28
N LEU A 59 -4.82 -20.11 0.95
CA LEU A 59 -4.53 -21.49 1.35
C LEU A 59 -5.54 -22.47 0.73
N LEU A 60 -6.83 -22.12 0.68
CA LEU A 60 -7.84 -22.91 -0.02
C LEU A 60 -7.55 -23.00 -1.52
N MET A 61 -7.14 -21.88 -2.11
CA MET A 61 -6.71 -21.82 -3.50
C MET A 61 -5.50 -22.72 -3.76
N GLY A 62 -4.48 -22.64 -2.90
CA GLY A 62 -3.30 -23.50 -2.96
C GLY A 62 -3.66 -24.99 -2.83
N ALA A 63 -4.57 -25.34 -1.93
CA ALA A 63 -5.03 -26.73 -1.77
C ALA A 63 -5.70 -27.27 -3.04
N GLY A 64 -6.53 -26.47 -3.73
CA GLY A 64 -7.16 -26.86 -4.99
C GLY A 64 -6.18 -27.01 -6.15
N VAL A 65 -5.15 -26.16 -6.22
CA VAL A 65 -4.11 -26.24 -7.26
C VAL A 65 -3.17 -27.44 -7.00
N LEU A 66 -2.77 -27.65 -5.75
CA LEU A 66 -1.87 -28.75 -5.38
C LEU A 66 -2.55 -30.12 -5.43
N SER A 67 -3.88 -30.19 -5.29
CA SER A 67 -4.63 -31.44 -5.46
C SER A 67 -4.75 -31.86 -6.93
N GLY A 68 -4.40 -30.98 -7.88
CA GLY A 68 -4.57 -31.20 -9.32
C GLY A 68 -6.01 -31.08 -9.81
N GLN A 69 -6.98 -30.83 -8.92
CA GLN A 69 -8.38 -30.62 -9.31
C GLN A 69 -8.63 -29.23 -9.90
N VAL A 70 -7.74 -28.27 -9.63
CA VAL A 70 -7.77 -26.94 -10.23
C VAL A 70 -6.48 -26.73 -11.00
N GLN A 71 -6.59 -26.34 -12.28
CA GLN A 71 -5.42 -26.19 -13.15
C GLN A 71 -4.72 -24.85 -12.90
N TRP A 72 -5.50 -23.80 -12.62
CA TRP A 72 -4.97 -22.47 -12.42
C TRP A 72 -5.82 -21.62 -11.46
N MET A 73 -5.23 -20.57 -10.89
CA MET A 73 -5.92 -19.76 -9.88
C MET A 73 -7.18 -19.05 -10.39
N PHE A 74 -7.27 -18.76 -11.69
CA PHE A 74 -8.41 -18.05 -12.26
C PHE A 74 -9.64 -18.95 -12.45
N ASP A 75 -9.47 -20.27 -12.34
CA ASP A 75 -10.59 -21.22 -12.30
C ASP A 75 -11.50 -20.95 -11.09
N PHE A 76 -10.95 -20.38 -10.01
CA PHE A 76 -11.72 -19.94 -8.83
C PHE A 76 -12.71 -18.79 -9.14
N LEU A 77 -12.54 -18.08 -10.25
CA LEU A 77 -13.48 -17.06 -10.71
C LEU A 77 -14.69 -17.66 -11.45
N GLN A 78 -14.78 -18.99 -11.56
CA GLN A 78 -15.88 -19.70 -12.23
C GLN A 78 -16.73 -20.46 -11.19
N PRO A 79 -17.57 -19.78 -10.39
CA PRO A 79 -18.38 -20.41 -9.34
C PRO A 79 -19.32 -21.51 -9.84
N ARG A 80 -19.69 -21.47 -11.13
CA ARG A 80 -20.56 -22.46 -11.77
C ARG A 80 -19.82 -23.67 -12.36
N SER A 81 -18.50 -23.76 -12.20
CA SER A 81 -17.70 -24.89 -12.70
C SER A 81 -18.06 -26.25 -12.07
N GLY A 82 -18.79 -26.25 -10.94
CA GLY A 82 -19.09 -27.46 -10.18
C GLY A 82 -17.89 -28.04 -9.42
N ASN A 83 -16.72 -27.41 -9.52
CA ASN A 83 -15.51 -27.87 -8.84
C ASN A 83 -15.63 -27.63 -7.32
N PRO A 84 -15.39 -28.65 -6.48
CA PRO A 84 -15.58 -28.55 -5.04
C PRO A 84 -14.64 -27.53 -4.37
N TYR A 85 -13.40 -27.37 -4.84
CA TYR A 85 -12.47 -26.37 -4.29
C TYR A 85 -12.89 -24.95 -4.66
N VAL A 86 -13.38 -24.75 -5.89
CA VAL A 86 -13.91 -23.45 -6.32
C VAL A 86 -15.13 -23.08 -5.47
N LEU A 87 -16.07 -24.01 -5.28
CA LEU A 87 -17.24 -23.79 -4.42
C LEU A 87 -16.84 -23.52 -2.96
N ALA A 88 -15.90 -24.30 -2.41
CA ALA A 88 -15.39 -24.11 -1.04
C ALA A 88 -14.74 -22.73 -0.86
N TRP A 89 -14.01 -22.24 -1.86
CA TRP A 89 -13.42 -20.91 -1.85
C TRP A 89 -14.49 -19.81 -1.86
N TRP A 90 -15.52 -19.92 -2.71
CA TRP A 90 -16.64 -18.97 -2.73
C TRP A 90 -17.41 -18.96 -1.41
N TRP A 91 -17.67 -20.13 -0.82
CA TRP A 91 -18.27 -20.25 0.51
C TRP A 91 -17.39 -19.64 1.59
N ALA A 92 -16.07 -19.84 1.54
CA ALA A 92 -15.15 -19.20 2.45
C ALA A 92 -15.19 -17.67 2.30
N MET A 93 -15.27 -17.14 1.07
CA MET A 93 -15.36 -15.68 0.86
C MET A 93 -16.67 -15.12 1.39
N ALA A 94 -17.79 -15.81 1.14
CA ALA A 94 -19.09 -15.43 1.68
C ALA A 94 -19.10 -15.47 3.22
N ALA A 95 -18.52 -16.52 3.83
CA ALA A 95 -18.41 -16.66 5.26
C ALA A 95 -17.52 -15.57 5.88
N LEU A 96 -16.36 -15.27 5.30
CA LEU A 96 -15.49 -14.18 5.74
C LEU A 96 -16.20 -12.83 5.67
N LEU A 97 -16.94 -12.56 4.59
CA LEU A 97 -17.70 -11.33 4.43
C LEU A 97 -18.83 -11.24 5.46
N ALA A 98 -19.55 -12.33 5.70
CA ALA A 98 -20.63 -12.39 6.69
C ALA A 98 -20.09 -12.20 8.12
N LEU A 99 -19.06 -12.96 8.51
CA LEU A 99 -18.41 -12.85 9.82
C LEU A 99 -17.80 -11.46 10.03
N GLY A 100 -17.13 -10.91 9.02
CA GLY A 100 -16.60 -9.56 9.04
C GLY A 100 -17.71 -8.52 9.20
N THR A 101 -18.86 -8.71 8.54
CA THR A 101 -20.03 -7.84 8.66
C THR A 101 -20.64 -7.91 10.06
N VAL A 102 -20.80 -9.11 10.60
CA VAL A 102 -21.28 -9.28 11.98
C VAL A 102 -20.34 -8.58 12.96
N TRP A 103 -19.04 -8.78 12.79
CA TRP A 103 -18.02 -8.16 13.62
C TRP A 103 -18.01 -6.63 13.51
N MET A 104 -18.11 -6.08 12.30
CA MET A 104 -18.07 -4.64 12.05
C MET A 104 -19.32 -3.90 12.54
N LEU A 105 -20.50 -4.50 12.39
CA LEU A 105 -21.76 -3.84 12.74
C LEU A 105 -22.12 -4.05 14.22
N TRP A 106 -22.01 -5.27 14.73
CA TRP A 106 -22.46 -5.64 16.09
C TRP A 106 -21.33 -6.13 17.02
N GLY A 107 -20.29 -6.74 16.48
CA GLY A 107 -19.21 -7.34 17.28
C GLY A 107 -18.12 -6.38 17.78
N GLY A 108 -18.36 -5.05 17.74
CA GLY A 108 -17.41 -4.04 18.21
C GLY A 108 -16.18 -3.84 17.31
N GLY A 109 -16.19 -4.37 16.08
CA GLY A 109 -15.08 -4.28 15.14
C GLY A 109 -14.79 -2.85 14.70
N ALA A 110 -15.83 -2.07 14.40
CA ALA A 110 -15.68 -0.68 14.02
C ALA A 110 -15.09 0.19 15.15
N GLU A 111 -15.52 -0.02 16.40
CA GLU A 111 -14.95 0.62 17.59
C GLU A 111 -13.50 0.21 17.80
N THR A 112 -13.21 -1.08 17.63
CA THR A 112 -11.85 -1.61 17.77
C THR A 112 -10.93 -0.94 16.75
N LEU A 113 -11.31 -0.89 15.47
CA LEU A 113 -10.52 -0.25 14.42
C LEU A 113 -10.35 1.26 14.65
N ALA A 114 -11.40 1.96 15.07
CA ALA A 114 -11.33 3.39 15.38
C ALA A 114 -10.35 3.69 16.54
N ARG A 115 -10.28 2.82 17.56
CA ARG A 115 -9.35 2.94 18.69
C ARG A 115 -7.91 2.51 18.35
N HIS A 116 -7.70 1.80 17.24
CA HIS A 116 -6.40 1.24 16.85
C HIS A 116 -5.93 1.78 15.48
N PRO A 117 -5.71 3.09 15.35
CA PRO A 117 -5.38 3.72 14.07
C PRO A 117 -4.02 3.29 13.52
N GLY A 118 -3.94 3.21 12.19
CA GLY A 118 -2.69 2.89 11.49
C GLY A 118 -2.35 1.41 11.43
N PHE A 119 -3.28 0.54 11.82
CA PHE A 119 -3.24 -0.88 11.49
C PHE A 119 -4.08 -1.15 10.24
N ALA A 120 -3.52 -1.87 9.27
CA ALA A 120 -4.08 -2.01 7.92
C ALA A 120 -4.30 -0.67 7.18
N LEU A 121 -4.82 -0.72 5.95
CA LEU A 121 -5.22 0.48 5.19
C LEU A 121 -6.53 1.09 5.70
N VAL A 122 -6.75 1.06 7.02
CA VAL A 122 -7.98 1.57 7.64
C VAL A 122 -7.82 3.07 7.90
N PRO A 123 -8.72 3.92 7.36
CA PRO A 123 -8.72 5.35 7.63
C PRO A 123 -8.91 5.66 9.13
N GLN A 124 -8.34 6.76 9.61
CA GLN A 124 -8.50 7.22 10.99
C GLN A 124 -9.86 7.90 11.18
N TRP A 125 -10.93 7.13 11.09
CA TRP A 125 -12.31 7.61 11.12
C TRP A 125 -13.07 7.08 12.35
N PRO A 126 -14.14 7.78 12.77
CA PRO A 126 -15.03 7.26 13.81
C PRO A 126 -15.73 5.98 13.35
N ALA A 127 -16.13 5.15 14.32
CA ALA A 127 -16.75 3.84 14.08
C ALA A 127 -17.98 3.91 13.16
N SER A 128 -18.79 4.96 13.25
CA SER A 128 -19.96 5.17 12.36
C SER A 128 -19.58 5.25 10.88
N LYS A 129 -18.53 6.01 10.54
CA LYS A 129 -18.02 6.12 9.16
C LYS A 129 -17.39 4.81 8.69
N LEU A 130 -16.71 4.08 9.59
CA LEU A 130 -16.14 2.77 9.27
C LEU A 130 -17.22 1.73 8.96
N ARG A 131 -18.36 1.76 9.67
CA ARG A 131 -19.53 0.91 9.34
C ARG A 131 -20.08 1.22 7.94
N TRP A 132 -20.25 2.49 7.60
CA TRP A 132 -20.72 2.88 6.26
C TRP A 132 -19.74 2.48 5.16
N LEU A 133 -18.44 2.68 5.38
CA LEU A 133 -17.40 2.19 4.47
C LEU A 133 -17.51 0.67 4.29
N TRP A 134 -17.68 -0.07 5.38
CA TRP A 134 -17.83 -1.53 5.34
C TRP A 134 -19.08 -1.95 4.57
N LEU A 135 -20.23 -1.32 4.79
CA LEU A 135 -21.46 -1.60 4.03
C LEU A 135 -21.27 -1.36 2.53
N GLY A 136 -20.55 -0.31 2.15
CA GLY A 136 -20.16 -0.07 0.76
C GLY A 136 -19.28 -1.19 0.19
N LEU A 137 -18.31 -1.68 0.97
CA LEU A 137 -17.47 -2.82 0.57
C LEU A 137 -18.28 -4.12 0.47
N VAL A 138 -19.24 -4.36 1.36
CA VAL A 138 -20.16 -5.50 1.29
C VAL A 138 -20.99 -5.43 0.02
N ALA A 139 -21.62 -4.29 -0.26
CA ALA A 139 -22.40 -4.08 -1.47
C ALA A 139 -21.55 -4.34 -2.72
N TRP A 140 -20.33 -3.77 -2.76
CA TRP A 140 -19.39 -3.99 -3.86
C TRP A 140 -19.02 -5.47 -4.05
N ASN A 141 -18.68 -6.18 -2.98
CA ASN A 141 -18.32 -7.61 -3.06
C ASN A 141 -19.51 -8.48 -3.47
N VAL A 142 -20.72 -8.19 -2.98
CA VAL A 142 -21.95 -8.89 -3.40
C VAL A 142 -22.23 -8.63 -4.87
N THR A 143 -22.10 -7.38 -5.35
CA THR A 143 -22.27 -7.06 -6.78
C THR A 143 -21.28 -7.82 -7.64
N ILE A 144 -19.98 -7.83 -7.30
CA ILE A 144 -18.97 -8.60 -8.04
C ILE A 144 -19.29 -10.10 -8.01
N ALA A 145 -19.67 -10.64 -6.85
CA ALA A 145 -20.05 -12.03 -6.71
C ALA A 145 -21.20 -12.39 -7.65
N LEU A 146 -22.25 -11.56 -7.68
CA LEU A 146 -23.38 -11.73 -8.59
C LEU A 146 -22.93 -11.63 -10.05
N VAL A 147 -22.02 -10.72 -10.40
CA VAL A 147 -21.46 -10.67 -11.77
C VAL A 147 -20.81 -12.01 -12.14
N PHE A 148 -19.93 -12.57 -11.31
CA PHE A 148 -19.29 -13.86 -11.61
C PHE A 148 -20.27 -15.04 -11.60
N ILE A 149 -21.24 -15.03 -10.69
CA ILE A 149 -22.27 -16.07 -10.61
C ILE A 149 -23.19 -16.00 -11.82
N TRP A 150 -23.58 -14.82 -12.29
CA TRP A 150 -24.58 -14.65 -13.34
C TRP A 150 -23.99 -14.45 -14.74
N SER A 151 -22.69 -14.17 -14.85
CA SER A 151 -22.00 -14.21 -16.12
C SER A 151 -22.09 -15.64 -16.67
N PRO A 152 -22.46 -15.82 -17.95
CA PRO A 152 -22.38 -17.13 -18.58
C PRO A 152 -20.97 -17.68 -18.36
N THR A 153 -20.86 -18.87 -17.77
CA THR A 153 -19.64 -19.66 -17.92
C THR A 153 -19.43 -19.81 -19.42
N SER A 154 -18.40 -19.17 -19.97
CA SER A 154 -17.83 -19.59 -21.23
C SER A 154 -17.60 -21.10 -21.09
N GLY A 155 -18.45 -21.91 -21.72
CA GLY A 155 -18.53 -23.33 -21.43
C GLY A 155 -17.18 -23.97 -21.66
N GLY A 156 -16.56 -24.49 -20.58
CA GLY A 156 -15.44 -25.45 -20.56
C GLY A 156 -14.18 -25.15 -21.38
N THR A 157 -14.20 -24.13 -22.21
CA THR A 157 -13.06 -23.55 -22.87
C THR A 157 -12.57 -22.52 -21.90
N ALA A 158 -11.34 -22.72 -21.41
CA ALA A 158 -10.58 -21.66 -20.77
C ALA A 158 -10.92 -20.35 -21.51
N PRO A 159 -11.27 -19.26 -20.80
CA PRO A 159 -11.64 -17.99 -21.44
C PRO A 159 -10.63 -17.77 -22.55
N VAL A 160 -11.06 -17.82 -23.84
CA VAL A 160 -10.23 -18.08 -25.04
C VAL A 160 -8.79 -17.98 -24.61
N PRO A 161 -8.10 -19.11 -24.29
CA PRO A 161 -6.86 -19.05 -23.50
C PRO A 161 -6.12 -17.88 -24.09
N LEU A 162 -5.89 -16.80 -23.32
CA LEU A 162 -5.17 -15.65 -23.84
C LEU A 162 -4.00 -16.30 -24.56
N PRO A 163 -3.96 -16.28 -25.92
CA PRO A 163 -3.30 -17.38 -26.59
C PRO A 163 -1.89 -17.39 -26.02
N VAL A 164 -1.38 -18.53 -25.53
CA VAL A 164 -0.27 -18.51 -24.55
C VAL A 164 0.92 -17.69 -25.09
N GLU A 165 1.03 -17.60 -26.42
CA GLU A 165 1.84 -16.66 -27.19
C GLU A 165 1.68 -15.14 -26.86
N TRP A 166 0.51 -14.67 -26.45
CA TRP A 166 0.22 -13.33 -25.95
C TRP A 166 0.52 -13.15 -24.47
N ILE A 167 0.68 -14.20 -23.65
CA ILE A 167 1.05 -14.01 -22.22
C ILE A 167 2.34 -13.19 -22.08
N PRO A 168 3.41 -13.44 -22.86
CA PRO A 168 4.59 -12.59 -22.90
C PRO A 168 4.34 -11.12 -23.27
N VAL A 169 3.19 -10.79 -23.87
CA VAL A 169 2.81 -9.43 -24.28
C VAL A 169 1.83 -8.81 -23.29
N LEU A 170 0.77 -9.51 -22.93
CA LEU A 170 -0.28 -9.05 -22.03
C LEU A 170 0.22 -8.95 -20.59
N PHE A 171 1.08 -9.86 -20.14
CA PHE A 171 1.66 -9.78 -18.80
C PHE A 171 2.45 -8.49 -18.60
N PRO A 172 3.46 -8.12 -19.44
CA PRO A 172 4.15 -6.85 -19.27
C PRO A 172 3.24 -5.64 -19.52
N VAL A 173 2.28 -5.70 -20.45
CA VAL A 173 1.33 -4.60 -20.67
C VAL A 173 0.47 -4.35 -19.42
N LEU A 174 -0.14 -5.39 -18.86
CA LEU A 174 -0.96 -5.28 -17.64
C LEU A 174 -0.11 -4.92 -16.43
N PHE A 175 1.09 -5.48 -16.32
CA PHE A 175 2.03 -5.14 -15.26
C PHE A 175 2.41 -3.66 -15.32
N VAL A 176 2.77 -3.14 -16.49
CA VAL A 176 3.10 -1.72 -16.68
C VAL A 176 1.88 -0.84 -16.44
N ALA A 177 0.70 -1.23 -16.93
CA ALA A 177 -0.54 -0.49 -16.72
C ALA A 177 -0.89 -0.40 -15.22
N LEU A 178 -0.85 -1.53 -14.51
CA LEU A 178 -1.10 -1.59 -13.07
C LEU A 178 -0.02 -0.83 -12.28
N TRP A 179 1.25 -0.97 -12.65
CA TRP A 179 2.36 -0.24 -12.05
C TRP A 179 2.18 1.27 -12.17
N CYS A 180 1.85 1.76 -13.37
CA CYS A 180 1.55 3.16 -13.61
C CYS A 180 0.32 3.62 -12.83
N LEU A 181 -0.78 2.85 -12.86
CA LEU A 181 -2.00 3.15 -12.12
C LEU A 181 -1.73 3.27 -10.61
N MET A 182 -1.01 2.31 -10.03
CA MET A 182 -0.62 2.34 -8.62
C MET A 182 0.29 3.53 -8.31
N GLY A 183 1.24 3.84 -9.20
CA GLY A 183 2.08 5.03 -9.10
C GLY A 183 1.25 6.33 -9.03
N PHE A 184 0.29 6.50 -9.94
CA PHE A 184 -0.61 7.66 -9.93
C PHE A 184 -1.50 7.71 -8.68
N LEU A 185 -2.07 6.59 -8.28
CA LEU A 185 -2.94 6.52 -7.11
C LEU A 185 -2.18 6.86 -5.82
N LEU A 186 -0.98 6.30 -5.62
CA LEU A 186 -0.14 6.60 -4.47
C LEU A 186 0.34 8.05 -4.46
N ALA A 187 0.67 8.62 -5.63
CA ALA A 187 1.02 10.03 -5.74
C ALA A 187 -0.13 10.95 -5.35
N TRP A 188 -1.36 10.58 -5.71
CA TRP A 188 -2.57 11.33 -5.37
C TRP A 188 -2.89 11.23 -3.87
N ILE A 189 -2.98 10.01 -3.33
CA ILE A 189 -3.27 9.76 -1.91
C ILE A 189 -2.18 10.36 -1.00
N GLY A 190 -0.91 10.24 -1.42
CA GLY A 190 0.23 10.74 -0.66
C GLY A 190 0.41 12.26 -0.70
N GLY A 191 -0.28 12.96 -1.61
CA GLY A 191 -0.13 14.41 -1.78
C GLY A 191 1.03 14.84 -2.71
N TRP A 192 1.72 13.89 -3.35
CA TRP A 192 2.80 14.19 -4.30
C TRP A 192 2.29 14.99 -5.49
N ALA A 193 1.12 14.61 -6.03
CA ALA A 193 0.49 15.32 -7.14
C ALA A 193 0.22 16.80 -6.82
N VAL A 194 -0.08 17.12 -5.56
CA VAL A 194 -0.28 18.51 -5.10
C VAL A 194 1.05 19.26 -5.09
N LEU A 195 2.09 18.68 -4.50
CA LEU A 195 3.43 19.28 -4.49
C LEU A 195 3.96 19.48 -5.91
N ALA A 196 3.73 18.53 -6.82
CA ALA A 196 4.19 18.63 -8.20
C ALA A 196 3.59 19.79 -8.98
N ARG A 197 2.33 20.14 -8.69
CA ARG A 197 1.67 21.28 -9.31
C ARG A 197 2.22 22.62 -8.81
N GLN A 198 2.58 22.69 -7.53
CA GLN A 198 3.06 23.92 -6.89
C GLN A 198 4.58 24.12 -7.00
N TYR A 199 5.33 23.01 -7.08
CA TYR A 199 6.79 22.96 -7.10
C TYR A 199 7.32 22.10 -8.27
N PRO A 200 6.94 22.38 -9.53
CA PRO A 200 7.43 21.60 -10.66
C PRO A 200 8.93 21.77 -10.84
N ALA A 201 9.68 20.68 -10.95
CA ALA A 201 11.11 20.77 -11.26
C ALA A 201 11.34 21.02 -12.75
N ARG A 202 12.24 21.96 -13.06
CA ARG A 202 12.76 22.13 -14.42
C ARG A 202 13.85 21.09 -14.72
N PRO A 203 14.09 20.74 -16.00
CA PRO A 203 15.28 20.00 -16.40
C PRO A 203 16.56 20.77 -16.04
N GLY A 204 17.68 20.08 -15.82
CA GLY A 204 18.99 20.72 -15.60
C GLY A 204 19.23 21.30 -14.21
N VAL A 205 18.57 20.79 -13.16
CA VAL A 205 18.91 21.17 -11.79
C VAL A 205 20.18 20.42 -11.37
N ASP A 206 21.30 21.12 -11.37
CA ASP A 206 22.58 20.63 -10.90
C ASP A 206 22.69 20.69 -9.38
N GLY A 207 23.53 19.84 -8.78
CA GLY A 207 23.76 19.81 -7.35
C GLY A 207 24.23 18.45 -6.82
N ARG A 208 24.43 18.38 -5.50
CA ARG A 208 24.82 17.13 -4.82
C ARG A 208 23.65 16.17 -4.80
N ARG A 209 23.85 14.97 -5.36
CA ARG A 209 22.80 13.95 -5.49
C ARG A 209 22.90 12.87 -4.42
N PHE A 210 21.80 12.62 -3.74
CA PHE A 210 21.59 11.53 -2.79
C PHE A 210 20.54 10.56 -3.35
N SER A 211 20.99 9.42 -3.86
CA SER A 211 20.10 8.37 -4.38
C SER A 211 19.73 7.33 -3.32
N PHE A 212 18.70 6.54 -3.59
CA PHE A 212 18.19 5.47 -2.71
C PHE A 212 17.86 5.97 -1.30
N ARG A 213 17.24 7.14 -1.22
CA ARG A 213 16.80 7.72 0.04
C ARG A 213 15.34 7.40 0.32
N SER A 214 15.04 7.38 1.61
CA SER A 214 13.70 7.13 2.10
C SER A 214 13.09 8.39 2.66
N ALA A 215 11.82 8.62 2.36
CA ALA A 215 11.02 9.67 2.98
C ALA A 215 9.57 9.23 3.09
N ARG A 216 8.77 9.95 3.87
CA ARG A 216 7.33 9.75 3.93
C ARG A 216 6.64 11.06 3.62
N LEU A 217 5.72 11.06 2.65
CA LEU A 217 4.89 12.20 2.32
C LEU A 217 3.45 11.89 2.72
N GLY A 218 2.92 12.64 3.68
CA GLY A 218 1.60 12.40 4.25
C GLY A 218 1.42 10.95 4.72
N GLY A 219 0.47 10.23 4.12
CA GLY A 219 0.18 8.82 4.42
C GLY A 219 1.16 7.82 3.81
N VAL A 220 1.90 8.17 2.76
CA VAL A 220 2.62 7.24 1.87
C VAL A 220 4.12 7.25 2.16
N SER A 221 4.70 6.05 2.28
CA SER A 221 6.13 5.84 2.52
C SER A 221 6.87 5.55 1.21
N TYR A 222 7.91 6.31 0.94
CA TYR A 222 8.82 6.18 -0.19
C TYR A 222 10.13 5.57 0.30
N GLY A 223 10.18 4.26 0.46
CA GLY A 223 11.36 3.56 0.98
C GLY A 223 12.40 3.31 -0.11
N GLY A 224 13.59 3.89 0.02
CA GLY A 224 14.75 3.61 -0.84
C GLY A 224 14.58 3.97 -2.32
N CYS A 225 13.51 4.69 -2.69
CA CYS A 225 13.17 4.97 -4.08
C CYS A 225 13.34 6.44 -4.47
N LEU A 226 13.87 7.29 -3.57
CA LEU A 226 14.03 8.71 -3.83
C LEU A 226 15.47 9.09 -4.19
N ILE A 227 15.55 10.10 -5.04
CA ILE A 227 16.73 10.85 -5.42
C ILE A 227 16.51 12.29 -4.95
N LEU A 228 17.32 12.75 -4.01
CA LEU A 228 17.33 14.14 -3.58
C LEU A 228 18.54 14.83 -4.21
N THR A 229 18.36 15.95 -4.89
CA THR A 229 19.46 16.76 -5.43
C THR A 229 19.44 18.12 -4.78
N VAL A 230 20.54 18.50 -4.16
CA VAL A 230 20.66 19.67 -3.30
C VAL A 230 21.56 20.68 -3.98
N ASN A 231 21.11 21.92 -4.05
CA ASN A 231 21.97 23.03 -4.44
C ASN A 231 21.64 24.29 -3.64
N ALA A 232 22.33 25.37 -3.97
CA ALA A 232 22.13 26.65 -3.30
C ALA A 232 20.68 27.15 -3.46
N ALA A 233 20.03 26.91 -4.59
CA ALA A 233 18.68 27.43 -4.87
C ALA A 233 17.57 26.64 -4.14
N GLY A 234 17.73 25.33 -3.95
CA GLY A 234 16.70 24.51 -3.33
C GLY A 234 16.99 23.00 -3.32
N LEU A 235 15.91 22.26 -3.03
CA LEU A 235 15.89 20.82 -2.97
C LEU A 235 15.06 20.26 -4.13
N ARG A 236 15.70 19.51 -5.02
CA ARG A 236 15.01 18.66 -5.99
C ARG A 236 14.72 17.31 -5.37
N ILE A 237 13.49 16.83 -5.50
CA ILE A 237 13.08 15.49 -5.07
C ILE A 237 12.51 14.76 -6.28
N ALA A 238 13.08 13.62 -6.62
CA ALA A 238 12.60 12.77 -7.70
C ALA A 238 12.51 11.33 -7.22
N ALA A 239 11.50 10.59 -7.68
CA ALA A 239 11.55 9.14 -7.61
C ALA A 239 12.58 8.60 -8.62
N LEU A 240 13.15 7.43 -8.36
CA LEU A 240 13.94 6.69 -9.33
C LEU A 240 13.14 6.53 -10.64
N PRO A 241 13.80 6.42 -11.81
CA PRO A 241 13.12 6.39 -13.11
C PRO A 241 11.96 5.39 -13.19
N LEU A 242 12.11 4.19 -12.60
CA LEU A 242 11.08 3.15 -12.58
C LEU A 242 9.82 3.55 -11.80
N PHE A 243 9.95 4.40 -10.77
CA PHE A 243 8.84 4.85 -9.91
C PHE A 243 8.35 6.27 -10.27
N ARG A 244 8.82 6.83 -11.39
CA ARG A 244 8.51 8.21 -11.79
C ARG A 244 7.07 8.37 -12.30
N SER A 245 6.43 7.29 -12.75
CA SER A 245 5.02 7.32 -13.17
C SER A 245 4.14 7.81 -12.01
N GLY A 246 3.41 8.90 -12.24
CA GLY A 246 2.63 9.61 -11.21
C GLY A 246 3.44 10.51 -10.27
N HIS A 247 4.77 10.43 -10.28
CA HIS A 247 5.67 11.16 -9.39
C HIS A 247 6.63 12.07 -10.18
N PRO A 248 6.09 13.11 -10.85
CA PRO A 248 6.93 14.08 -11.55
C PRO A 248 7.91 14.72 -10.55
N PRO A 249 9.16 15.02 -10.97
CA PRO A 249 10.16 15.59 -10.08
C PRO A 249 9.73 16.95 -9.53
N LEU A 250 10.04 17.16 -8.25
CA LEU A 250 9.72 18.36 -7.49
C LEU A 250 10.96 19.22 -7.32
N PHE A 251 10.83 20.55 -7.34
CA PHE A 251 11.90 21.47 -6.96
C PHE A 251 11.38 22.50 -5.97
N ILE A 252 11.88 22.44 -4.75
CA ILE A 252 11.39 23.23 -3.62
C ILE A 252 12.49 24.22 -3.20
N PRO A 253 12.27 25.53 -3.37
CA PRO A 253 13.22 26.55 -2.92
C PRO A 253 13.37 26.54 -1.40
N TRP A 254 14.57 26.81 -0.88
CA TRP A 254 14.80 26.80 0.57
C TRP A 254 13.93 27.81 1.35
N GLY A 255 13.60 28.95 0.73
CA GLY A 255 12.73 29.96 1.35
C GLY A 255 11.30 29.47 1.62
N ASP A 256 10.88 28.40 0.95
CA ASP A 256 9.55 27.79 1.11
C ASP A 256 9.57 26.56 2.03
N VAL A 257 10.75 26.16 2.54
CA VAL A 257 10.93 24.98 3.40
C VAL A 257 10.99 25.43 4.85
N ALA A 258 10.03 24.99 5.66
CA ALA A 258 10.10 25.07 7.11
C ALA A 258 10.41 23.69 7.70
N VAL A 259 11.16 23.68 8.79
CA VAL A 259 11.67 22.47 9.43
C VAL A 259 11.12 22.37 10.84
N THR A 260 10.43 21.29 11.15
CA THR A 260 9.95 20.99 12.51
C THR A 260 10.55 19.66 12.99
N ILE A 261 10.98 19.62 14.25
CA ILE A 261 11.44 18.38 14.89
C ILE A 261 10.20 17.60 15.34
N GLY A 262 10.01 16.40 14.79
CA GLY A 262 9.00 15.47 15.27
C GLY A 262 9.51 14.66 16.46
N ARG A 263 8.70 14.49 17.51
CA ARG A 263 9.06 13.67 18.69
C ARG A 263 9.03 12.17 18.35
N ALA A 264 10.16 11.48 18.55
CA ALA A 264 10.16 10.05 18.85
C ALA A 264 11.34 9.63 19.71
N TRP A 265 11.10 8.59 20.51
CA TRP A 265 11.92 8.16 21.63
C TRP A 265 13.20 7.39 21.24
N ILE A 266 13.34 6.92 19.98
CA ILE A 266 14.50 6.09 19.55
C ILE A 266 15.00 6.41 18.12
N PHE A 267 14.15 6.96 17.22
CA PHE A 267 14.57 7.35 15.87
C PHE A 267 14.34 8.84 15.67
N HIS A 268 15.39 9.56 15.29
CA HIS A 268 15.32 10.99 15.03
C HIS A 268 14.87 11.22 13.59
N TRP A 269 13.70 11.83 13.41
CA TRP A 269 13.21 12.29 12.12
C TRP A 269 12.90 13.78 12.16
N VAL A 270 12.90 14.37 10.97
CA VAL A 270 12.63 15.77 10.74
C VAL A 270 11.46 15.88 9.77
N GLU A 271 10.52 16.77 10.07
CA GLU A 271 9.39 17.09 9.21
C GLU A 271 9.72 18.36 8.44
N LEU A 272 9.70 18.26 7.11
CA LEU A 272 9.71 19.40 6.21
C LEU A 272 8.27 19.75 5.87
N THR A 273 7.90 21.01 6.09
CA THR A 273 6.64 21.60 5.66
C THR A 273 6.91 22.65 4.59
N PHE A 274 5.91 22.87 3.73
CA PHE A 274 6.07 23.71 2.54
C PHE A 274 5.09 24.87 2.55
N ALA A 275 5.59 26.09 2.37
CA ALA A 275 4.79 27.31 2.50
C ALA A 275 3.56 27.35 1.57
N ARG A 276 3.70 26.89 0.32
CA ARG A 276 2.60 26.88 -0.67
C ARG A 276 1.66 25.68 -0.54
N CYS A 277 1.97 24.72 0.33
CA CYS A 277 1.18 23.50 0.54
C CYS A 277 1.03 23.21 2.04
N PRO A 278 0.39 24.11 2.82
CA PRO A 278 0.16 23.88 4.23
C PRO A 278 -0.72 22.63 4.40
N GLY A 279 -0.20 21.62 5.12
CA GLY A 279 -0.86 20.32 5.31
C GLY A 279 -0.14 19.14 4.65
N GLN A 280 0.80 19.38 3.72
CA GLN A 280 1.69 18.34 3.22
C GLN A 280 2.97 18.29 4.04
N THR A 281 3.22 17.16 4.70
CA THR A 281 4.42 16.95 5.52
C THR A 281 5.33 15.91 4.89
N PHE A 282 6.61 16.25 4.76
CA PHE A 282 7.63 15.38 4.21
C PHE A 282 8.63 14.99 5.31
N ARG A 283 8.51 13.75 5.77
CA ARG A 283 9.30 13.19 6.87
C ARG A 283 10.55 12.52 6.31
N ILE A 284 11.71 12.94 6.80
CA ILE A 284 13.01 12.36 6.47
C ILE A 284 13.79 12.01 7.74
N ALA A 285 14.74 11.07 7.62
CA ALA A 285 15.65 10.77 8.72
C ALA A 285 16.51 12.00 9.05
N ARG A 286 16.79 12.24 10.35
CA ARG A 286 17.59 13.38 10.80
C ARG A 286 18.97 13.44 10.15
N ARG A 287 19.65 12.29 10.03
CA ARG A 287 20.95 12.22 9.33
C ARG A 287 20.88 12.71 7.89
N LEU A 288 19.76 12.44 7.20
CA LEU A 288 19.55 12.96 5.86
C LEU A 288 19.34 14.47 5.92
N ALA A 289 18.50 14.97 6.83
CA ALA A 289 18.28 16.40 7.02
C ALA A 289 19.59 17.17 7.32
N GLU A 290 20.47 16.62 8.17
CA GLU A 290 21.80 17.15 8.49
C GLU A 290 22.69 17.21 7.24
N ALA A 291 22.73 16.14 6.45
CA ALA A 291 23.46 16.13 5.18
C ALA A 291 22.91 17.15 4.18
N LEU A 292 21.58 17.29 4.08
CA LEU A 292 20.95 18.32 3.23
C LEU A 292 21.32 19.73 3.73
N ALA A 293 21.35 19.95 5.04
CA ALA A 293 21.67 21.25 5.63
C ALA A 293 23.12 21.67 5.37
N GLN A 294 24.05 20.73 5.52
CA GLN A 294 25.46 20.94 5.21
C GLN A 294 25.66 21.33 3.72
N GLU A 295 25.06 20.57 2.81
CA GLU A 295 25.16 20.82 1.36
C GLU A 295 24.38 22.05 0.89
N SER A 296 23.37 22.51 1.65
CA SER A 296 22.64 23.74 1.36
C SER A 296 23.44 25.02 1.66
N GLY A 297 24.62 24.90 2.27
CA GLY A 297 25.43 26.04 2.71
C GLY A 297 24.77 26.87 3.81
N GLY A 298 24.03 26.22 4.73
CA GLY A 298 23.34 26.87 5.84
C GLY A 298 21.99 27.51 5.50
N ARG A 299 21.47 27.32 4.28
CA ARG A 299 20.16 27.82 3.85
C ARG A 299 19.00 27.00 4.43
N LEU A 300 19.20 25.70 4.59
CA LEU A 300 18.31 24.85 5.38
C LEU A 300 18.74 24.91 6.85
N ARG A 301 17.97 25.61 7.68
CA ARG A 301 18.22 25.69 9.12
C ARG A 301 17.51 24.55 9.84
N LEU A 302 18.28 23.71 10.50
CA LEU A 302 17.75 22.69 11.39
C LEU A 302 17.58 23.27 12.79
N PRO A 303 16.46 23.00 13.48
CA PRO A 303 16.33 23.40 14.88
C PRO A 303 17.35 22.65 15.75
N SER A 304 17.87 23.31 16.79
CA SER A 304 18.82 22.69 17.71
C SER A 304 18.20 21.46 18.40
N PRO A 305 18.97 20.39 18.64
CA PRO A 305 18.50 19.29 19.47
C PRO A 305 18.14 19.82 20.86
N ALA A 306 16.90 19.56 21.28
CA ALA A 306 16.49 19.65 22.68
C ALA A 306 16.96 18.42 23.46
#